data_AF-A0ABD1XUK4-F1
#
_entry.id   AF-A0ABD1XUK4-F1
#
_cell.length_a   1.000
_cell.length_b   1.000
_cell.length_c   1.000
_cell.angle_alpha   90.00
_cell.angle_beta   90.00
_cell.angle_gamma   90.00
#
_symmetry.space_group_name_H-M   'P 1'
#
loop_
_entity.id
_entity.type
_entity.pdbx_description
1 polymer ?
#
loop_
_entity_poly.entity_id
_entity_poly.type
_entity_poly.pdbx_seq_one_letter_code
_entity_poly.pdbx_strand_id
1 'polypeptide(L)'
;MEADLKTVDRSVTPWVVIITHTPWYNTYNLHYLEGEVMRNAVEYFARKYHVDAIFAGHVHSYERFKRLYFYEQDDCAPLYVTIGDGGNREGPATQFKIDPVPSYTGYREPSFGHGTLEIFNSTTAVFKWHRNQNTEAVTADVFYLSNVHSRAKTCPPAHEPLQPSYRLSTRVIASS
;
A
#
# COMPACT_ATOMS: atom_id res chain seq x y z
N MET A 1 5.48 13.12 -7.81
CA MET A 1 4.75 12.61 -6.64
C MET A 1 4.76 13.59 -5.48
N GLU A 2 5.90 13.95 -4.88
CA GLU A 2 5.91 14.89 -3.73
C GLU A 2 5.24 16.23 -4.07
N ALA A 3 5.56 16.82 -5.22
CA ALA A 3 4.95 18.07 -5.67
C ALA A 3 3.42 17.97 -5.79
N ASP A 4 2.89 16.83 -6.22
CA ASP A 4 1.45 16.58 -6.37
C ASP A 4 0.77 16.44 -4.99
N LEU A 5 1.34 15.61 -4.11
CA LEU A 5 0.86 15.43 -2.73
C LEU A 5 0.83 16.74 -1.93
N LYS A 6 1.77 17.66 -2.17
CA LYS A 6 1.80 19.00 -1.55
C LYS A 6 0.61 19.87 -1.94
N THR A 7 0.02 19.64 -3.11
CA THR A 7 -1.07 20.49 -3.64
C THR A 7 -2.46 20.03 -3.24
N VAL A 8 -2.58 18.85 -2.62
CA VAL A 8 -3.88 18.31 -2.21
C VAL A 8 -4.46 19.12 -1.05
N ASP A 9 -5.59 19.77 -1.29
CA ASP A 9 -6.39 20.40 -0.24
C ASP A 9 -7.24 19.34 0.48
N ARG A 10 -6.80 18.92 1.68
CA ARG A 10 -7.48 17.90 2.48
C ARG A 10 -8.82 18.35 3.08
N SER A 11 -9.18 19.64 2.97
CA SER A 11 -10.52 20.12 3.31
C SER A 11 -11.54 19.85 2.19
N VAL A 12 -11.08 19.76 0.95
CA VAL A 12 -11.90 19.47 -0.25
C VAL A 12 -11.84 17.98 -0.60
N THR A 13 -10.64 17.39 -0.59
CA THR A 13 -10.39 15.96 -0.86
C THR A 13 -9.75 15.30 0.36
N PRO A 14 -10.55 14.84 1.34
CA PRO A 14 -10.01 14.30 2.60
C PRO A 14 -9.18 13.04 2.42
N TRP A 15 -9.55 12.19 1.45
CA TRP A 15 -8.92 10.90 1.20
C TRP A 15 -7.84 11.01 0.12
N VAL A 16 -6.67 10.44 0.40
CA VAL A 16 -5.59 10.29 -0.57
C VAL A 16 -5.15 8.84 -0.58
N VAL A 17 -5.18 8.22 -1.76
CA VAL A 17 -4.69 6.86 -1.98
C VAL A 17 -3.62 6.86 -3.06
N ILE A 18 -2.71 5.90 -3.00
CA ILE A 18 -1.75 5.62 -4.07
C ILE A 18 -2.12 4.30 -4.71
N ILE A 19 -2.04 4.24 -6.04
CA ILE A 19 -2.14 3.00 -6.80
C ILE A 19 -0.79 2.77 -7.48
N THR A 20 -0.25 1.56 -7.32
CA THR A 20 1.01 1.13 -7.94
C THR A 20 0.82 -0.25 -8.57
N HIS A 21 1.70 -0.65 -9.47
CA HIS A 21 1.68 -2.02 -9.98
C HIS A 21 2.30 -2.98 -8.97
N THR A 22 3.59 -2.82 -8.67
CA THR A 22 4.35 -3.71 -7.76
C THR A 22 4.08 -3.37 -6.29
N PRO A 23 3.75 -4.37 -5.43
CA PRO A 23 3.52 -4.14 -4.02
C PRO A 23 4.81 -3.80 -3.28
N TRP A 24 4.72 -2.90 -2.30
CA TRP A 24 5.85 -2.50 -1.47
C TRP A 24 6.10 -3.46 -0.31
N TYR A 25 5.04 -4.14 0.14
CA TYR A 25 5.09 -5.23 1.11
C TYR A 25 4.44 -6.46 0.47
N ASN A 26 5.08 -7.61 0.62
CA ASN A 26 4.65 -8.88 0.02
C ASN A 26 5.20 -10.03 0.85
N THR A 27 4.36 -10.97 1.29
CA THR A 27 4.83 -12.19 1.99
C THR A 27 4.79 -13.45 1.14
N TYR A 28 4.36 -13.35 -0.12
CA TYR A 28 4.46 -14.42 -1.10
C TYR A 28 5.89 -14.57 -1.64
N ASN A 29 6.23 -15.77 -2.08
CA ASN A 29 7.53 -16.07 -2.70
C ASN A 29 7.69 -15.39 -4.06
N LEU A 30 6.61 -15.32 -4.84
CA LEU A 30 6.59 -14.62 -6.12
C LEU A 30 6.73 -13.10 -5.89
N HIS A 31 7.68 -12.46 -6.57
CA HIS A 31 7.98 -11.01 -6.46
C HIS A 31 8.34 -10.55 -5.04
N TYR A 32 8.95 -11.43 -4.24
CA TYR A 32 9.39 -11.08 -2.88
C TYR A 32 10.43 -9.95 -2.91
N LEU A 33 10.18 -8.88 -2.15
CA LEU A 33 11.01 -7.67 -2.07
C LEU A 33 11.23 -6.89 -3.39
N GLU A 34 10.47 -7.19 -4.46
CA GLU A 34 10.64 -6.54 -5.76
C GLU A 34 10.34 -5.02 -5.70
N GLY A 35 9.39 -4.61 -4.84
CA GLY A 35 9.00 -3.21 -4.66
C GLY A 35 9.91 -2.37 -3.75
N GLU A 36 10.96 -2.94 -3.15
CA GLU A 36 11.75 -2.28 -2.09
C GLU A 36 12.41 -0.97 -2.53
N VAL A 37 12.92 -0.90 -3.76
CA VAL A 37 13.54 0.34 -4.29
C VAL A 37 12.52 1.47 -4.36
N MET A 38 11.30 1.17 -4.83
CA MET A 38 10.22 2.14 -4.90
C MET A 38 9.73 2.53 -3.50
N ARG A 39 9.54 1.55 -2.61
CA ARG A 39 9.16 1.79 -1.20
C ARG A 39 10.16 2.75 -0.54
N ASN A 40 11.46 2.47 -0.62
CA ASN A 40 12.49 3.31 0.00
C ASN A 40 12.53 4.74 -0.57
N ALA A 41 12.23 4.92 -1.85
CA ALA A 41 12.22 6.24 -2.48
C ALA A 41 10.95 7.06 -2.17
N VAL A 42 9.83 6.39 -1.85
CA VAL A 42 8.50 7.01 -1.88
C VAL A 42 7.77 6.98 -0.55
N GLU A 43 7.98 5.95 0.28
CA GLU A 43 7.22 5.71 1.50
C GLU A 43 7.32 6.87 2.50
N TYR A 44 8.48 7.54 2.58
CA TYR A 44 8.66 8.78 3.35
C TYR A 44 7.61 9.83 2.97
N PHE A 45 7.40 10.07 1.68
CA PHE A 45 6.42 11.05 1.22
C PHE A 45 4.99 10.58 1.50
N ALA A 46 4.69 9.30 1.28
CA ALA A 46 3.36 8.77 1.58
C ALA A 46 3.01 8.95 3.07
N ARG A 47 3.97 8.69 3.97
CA ARG A 47 3.83 8.91 5.41
C ARG A 47 3.75 10.39 5.81
N LYS A 48 4.59 11.24 5.20
CA LYS A 48 4.64 12.70 5.46
C LYS A 48 3.36 13.41 5.05
N TYR A 49 2.76 13.01 3.94
CA TYR A 49 1.55 13.62 3.40
C TYR A 49 0.27 12.87 3.80
N HIS A 50 0.35 11.96 4.78
CA HIS A 50 -0.80 11.26 5.35
C HIS A 50 -1.64 10.55 4.28
N VAL A 51 -0.99 9.80 3.39
CA VAL A 51 -1.68 8.91 2.45
C VAL A 51 -2.39 7.83 3.26
N ASP A 52 -3.67 7.61 2.94
CA ASP A 52 -4.55 6.77 3.75
C ASP A 52 -4.31 5.28 3.48
N ALA A 53 -4.16 4.93 2.21
CA ALA A 53 -3.91 3.56 1.75
C ALA A 53 -3.10 3.52 0.43
N ILE A 54 -2.40 2.42 0.23
CA ILE A 54 -1.68 2.10 -1.01
C ILE A 54 -2.20 0.76 -1.54
N PHE A 55 -2.73 0.78 -2.76
CA PHE A 55 -3.21 -0.39 -3.47
C PHE A 55 -2.21 -0.80 -4.53
N ALA A 56 -1.87 -2.09 -4.56
CA ALA A 56 -0.95 -2.68 -5.53
C ALA A 56 -1.59 -3.88 -6.24
N GLY A 57 -1.09 -4.22 -7.42
CA GLY A 57 -1.43 -5.45 -8.13
C GLY A 57 -0.25 -6.42 -8.15
N HIS A 58 0.10 -6.88 -9.35
CA HIS A 58 1.33 -7.60 -9.69
C HIS A 58 1.47 -9.01 -9.08
N VAL A 59 1.47 -9.14 -7.75
CA VAL A 59 1.40 -10.46 -7.10
C VAL A 59 -0.03 -10.96 -7.24
N HIS A 60 -0.22 -12.11 -7.89
CA HIS A 60 -1.53 -12.67 -8.23
C HIS A 60 -2.27 -13.28 -7.02
N SER A 61 -2.36 -12.56 -5.91
CA SER A 61 -3.06 -12.96 -4.70
C SER A 61 -3.55 -11.72 -3.95
N TYR A 62 -4.44 -11.93 -2.98
CA TYR A 62 -4.88 -10.88 -2.08
C TYR A 62 -4.04 -10.87 -0.81
N GLU A 63 -3.54 -9.70 -0.42
CA GLU A 63 -2.83 -9.51 0.84
C GLU A 63 -3.09 -8.12 1.42
N ARG A 64 -3.45 -8.07 2.69
CA ARG A 64 -3.63 -6.84 3.45
C ARG A 64 -2.62 -6.78 4.57
N PHE A 65 -1.95 -5.64 4.68
CA PHE A 65 -1.07 -5.32 5.79
C PHE A 65 -1.73 -4.32 6.74
N LYS A 66 -1.15 -4.18 7.92
CA LYS A 66 -1.44 -3.06 8.82
C LYS A 66 -0.84 -1.76 8.26
N ARG A 67 -1.02 -0.66 8.98
CA ARG A 67 -0.33 0.59 8.65
C ARG A 67 1.15 0.44 8.95
N LEU A 68 1.98 0.67 7.93
CA LEU A 68 3.40 0.39 7.99
C LEU A 68 4.23 1.58 7.53
N TYR A 69 5.35 1.77 8.20
CA TYR A 69 6.39 2.70 7.82
C TYR A 69 7.75 2.04 8.03
N PHE A 70 8.48 1.76 6.95
CA PHE A 70 9.75 1.03 7.02
C PHE A 70 9.68 -0.28 7.84
N TYR A 71 8.69 -1.13 7.54
CA TYR A 71 8.42 -2.40 8.23
C TYR A 71 7.96 -2.30 9.70
N GLU A 72 7.86 -1.09 10.26
CA GLU A 72 7.33 -0.85 11.60
C GLU A 72 5.86 -0.43 11.54
N GLN A 73 5.06 -0.86 12.53
CA GLN A 73 3.67 -0.42 12.62
C GLN A 73 3.61 1.05 13.03
N ASP A 74 2.87 1.85 12.25
CA ASP A 74 2.71 3.29 12.49
C ASP A 74 1.28 3.70 12.12
N ASP A 75 0.49 4.10 13.12
CA ASP A 75 -0.92 4.49 12.94
C ASP A 75 -1.13 5.72 12.04
N CYS A 76 -0.07 6.47 11.78
CA CYS A 76 -0.06 7.63 10.91
C CYS A 76 0.48 7.33 9.50
N ALA A 77 0.76 6.06 9.20
CA ALA A 77 1.22 5.59 7.91
C ALA A 77 0.09 5.03 7.04
N PRO A 78 0.32 4.85 5.73
CA PRO A 78 -0.64 4.21 4.86
C PRO A 78 -0.87 2.75 5.26
N LEU A 79 -2.08 2.27 5.05
CA LEU A 79 -2.38 0.83 5.03
C LEU A 79 -2.05 0.28 3.63
N TYR A 80 -1.54 -0.95 3.54
CA TYR A 80 -1.17 -1.56 2.25
C TYR A 80 -2.11 -2.71 1.89
N VAL A 81 -2.54 -2.74 0.64
CA VAL A 81 -3.34 -3.82 0.07
C VAL A 81 -2.75 -4.22 -1.28
N THR A 82 -2.39 -5.48 -1.40
CA THR A 82 -2.10 -6.15 -2.67
C THR A 82 -3.37 -6.84 -3.13
N ILE A 83 -3.81 -6.49 -4.34
CA ILE A 83 -5.03 -6.96 -5.01
C ILE A 83 -4.72 -7.25 -6.49
N GLY A 84 -3.69 -8.08 -6.71
CA GLY A 84 -3.25 -8.49 -8.06
C GLY A 84 -3.98 -9.71 -8.61
N ASP A 85 -4.99 -10.18 -7.90
CA ASP A 85 -5.71 -11.44 -8.04
C ASP A 85 -6.88 -11.39 -9.05
N GLY A 86 -6.75 -10.56 -10.09
CA GLY A 86 -7.83 -10.29 -11.05
C GLY A 86 -8.21 -11.41 -12.03
N GLY A 87 -7.54 -12.58 -12.00
CA GLY A 87 -7.93 -13.73 -12.81
C GLY A 87 -7.17 -13.94 -14.12
N ASN A 88 -5.92 -13.48 -14.24
CA ASN A 88 -5.11 -13.78 -15.42
C ASN A 88 -4.70 -15.27 -15.48
N ARG A 89 -4.23 -15.70 -16.66
CA ARG A 89 -3.93 -17.12 -16.97
C ARG A 89 -2.81 -17.75 -16.14
N GLU A 90 -1.97 -16.97 -15.47
CA GLU A 90 -0.83 -17.48 -14.69
C GLU A 90 -1.27 -18.13 -13.38
N GLY A 91 -2.50 -17.84 -12.93
CA GLY A 91 -3.06 -18.40 -11.71
C GLY A 91 -2.64 -17.65 -10.44
N PRO A 92 -3.22 -18.01 -9.28
CA PRO A 92 -2.89 -17.35 -8.03
C PRO A 92 -1.47 -17.67 -7.53
N ALA A 93 -0.83 -16.72 -6.86
CA ALA A 93 0.43 -16.97 -6.15
C ALA A 93 0.13 -17.75 -4.85
N THR A 94 0.50 -19.02 -4.75
CA THR A 94 0.09 -19.90 -3.63
C THR A 94 1.17 -20.12 -2.56
N GLN A 95 2.43 -19.83 -2.88
CA GLN A 95 3.56 -20.11 -1.98
C GLN A 95 3.91 -18.88 -1.14
N PHE A 96 3.87 -19.03 0.18
CA PHE A 96 4.33 -18.01 1.12
C PHE A 96 5.85 -18.10 1.32
N LYS A 97 6.52 -16.94 1.27
CA LYS A 97 7.95 -16.82 1.62
C LYS A 97 8.16 -16.72 3.12
N ILE A 98 7.26 -16.01 3.81
CA ILE A 98 7.34 -15.75 5.24
C ILE A 98 6.32 -16.60 5.98
N ASP A 99 6.82 -17.52 6.79
CA ASP A 99 6.06 -18.38 7.69
C ASP A 99 6.84 -18.57 9.01
N PRO A 100 6.24 -18.36 10.20
CA PRO A 100 4.83 -18.00 10.45
C PRO A 100 4.42 -16.62 9.88
N VAL A 101 3.10 -16.41 9.74
CA VAL A 101 2.52 -15.13 9.30
C VAL A 101 3.06 -13.96 10.14
N PRO A 102 3.67 -12.91 9.55
CA PRO A 102 4.15 -11.76 10.30
C PRO A 102 3.01 -11.00 11.01
N SER A 103 3.30 -10.43 12.18
CA SER A 103 2.31 -9.69 12.99
C SER A 103 1.75 -8.44 12.30
N TYR A 104 2.44 -7.92 11.27
CA TYR A 104 1.99 -6.81 10.44
C TYR A 104 1.08 -7.22 9.28
N THR A 105 0.88 -8.52 9.05
CA THR A 105 -0.08 -9.03 8.05
C THR A 105 -1.46 -9.09 8.68
N GLY A 106 -2.42 -8.40 8.08
CA GLY A 106 -3.81 -8.41 8.53
C GLY A 106 -4.63 -9.55 7.92
N TYR A 107 -4.36 -9.88 6.64
CA TYR A 107 -5.02 -10.97 5.91
C TYR A 107 -4.17 -11.35 4.69
N ARG A 108 -4.16 -12.63 4.29
CA ARG A 108 -3.58 -13.08 3.01
C ARG A 108 -4.31 -14.32 2.51
N GLU A 109 -4.74 -14.33 1.25
CA GLU A 109 -5.45 -15.47 0.66
C GLU A 109 -5.08 -15.62 -0.84
N PRO A 110 -4.64 -16.83 -1.28
CA PRO A 110 -4.31 -17.10 -2.67
C PRO A 110 -5.55 -17.50 -3.49
N SER A 111 -6.48 -16.57 -3.65
CA SER A 111 -7.70 -16.73 -4.46
C SER A 111 -7.81 -15.59 -5.45
N PHE A 112 -8.55 -15.80 -6.55
CA PHE A 112 -8.99 -14.68 -7.38
C PHE A 112 -10.06 -13.86 -6.67
N GLY A 113 -10.16 -12.58 -7.03
CA GLY A 113 -11.08 -11.68 -6.37
C GLY A 113 -11.06 -10.26 -6.91
N HIS A 114 -11.79 -9.41 -6.20
CA HIS A 114 -11.85 -7.96 -6.45
C HIS A 114 -12.22 -7.21 -5.17
N GLY A 115 -11.99 -5.91 -5.17
CA GLY A 115 -12.14 -5.06 -3.99
C GLY A 115 -13.10 -3.92 -4.23
N THR A 116 -13.86 -3.55 -3.20
CA THR A 116 -14.70 -2.35 -3.21
C THR A 116 -14.30 -1.43 -2.06
N LEU A 117 -14.00 -0.17 -2.38
CA LEU A 117 -13.76 0.89 -1.41
C LEU A 117 -15.00 1.79 -1.34
N GLU A 118 -15.68 1.77 -0.19
CA GLU A 118 -16.87 2.58 0.08
C GLU A 118 -16.49 3.69 1.07
N ILE A 119 -16.47 4.94 0.60
CA ILE A 119 -16.17 6.12 1.42
C ILE A 119 -17.47 6.67 1.99
N PHE A 120 -17.62 6.67 3.31
CA PHE A 120 -18.84 7.16 3.97
C PHE A 120 -18.78 8.66 4.26
N ASN A 121 -17.62 9.15 4.72
CA ASN A 121 -17.41 10.55 5.08
C ASN A 121 -15.89 10.87 5.07
N SER A 122 -15.51 12.04 5.56
CA SER A 122 -14.11 12.49 5.60
C SER A 122 -13.21 11.70 6.56
N THR A 123 -13.76 10.85 7.43
CA THR A 123 -12.99 10.11 8.45
C THR A 123 -13.06 8.60 8.31
N THR A 124 -14.12 8.06 7.70
CA THR A 124 -14.43 6.63 7.67
C THR A 124 -14.72 6.13 6.27
N ALA A 125 -14.03 5.06 5.89
CA ALA A 125 -14.33 4.25 4.70
C ALA A 125 -14.28 2.77 5.08
N VAL A 126 -14.87 1.90 4.27
CA VAL A 126 -14.73 0.44 4.38
C VAL A 126 -14.18 -0.11 3.08
N PHE A 127 -13.24 -1.04 3.19
CA PHE A 127 -12.81 -1.86 2.07
C PHE A 127 -13.30 -3.28 2.28
N LYS A 128 -13.85 -3.86 1.22
CA LYS A 128 -14.28 -5.25 1.17
C LYS A 128 -13.56 -5.94 0.03
N TRP A 129 -12.91 -7.06 0.32
CA TRP A 129 -12.40 -7.96 -0.70
C TRP A 129 -13.37 -9.13 -0.87
N HIS A 130 -13.73 -9.39 -2.12
CA HIS A 130 -14.64 -10.44 -2.53
C HIS A 130 -13.83 -11.47 -3.31
N ARG A 131 -13.72 -12.68 -2.75
CA ARG A 131 -13.14 -13.81 -3.47
C ARG A 131 -14.12 -14.25 -4.55
N ASN A 132 -13.61 -14.54 -5.74
CA ASN A 132 -14.34 -15.07 -6.87
C ASN A 132 -14.03 -16.56 -7.00
N GLN A 133 -14.94 -17.42 -6.52
CA GLN A 133 -14.80 -18.86 -6.64
C GLN A 133 -16.12 -19.45 -7.16
N ASN A 134 -16.05 -20.29 -8.20
CA ASN A 134 -17.22 -20.96 -8.78
C ASN A 134 -18.37 -20.00 -9.15
N THR A 135 -18.07 -18.89 -9.83
CA THR A 135 -19.01 -17.86 -10.34
C THR A 135 -19.70 -16.97 -9.31
N GLU A 136 -19.48 -17.18 -8.01
CA GLU A 136 -20.01 -16.32 -6.95
C GLU A 136 -18.91 -15.48 -6.30
N ALA A 137 -19.23 -14.20 -6.05
CA ALA A 137 -18.39 -13.30 -5.28
C ALA A 137 -18.78 -13.40 -3.80
N VAL A 138 -17.83 -13.80 -2.95
CA VAL A 138 -18.02 -13.93 -1.51
C VAL A 138 -17.11 -12.94 -0.80
N THR A 139 -17.67 -12.06 0.02
CA THR A 139 -16.88 -11.17 0.88
C THR A 139 -16.08 -12.00 1.89
N ALA A 140 -14.76 -11.99 1.73
CA ALA A 140 -13.84 -12.84 2.48
C ALA A 140 -12.95 -12.05 3.44
N ASP A 141 -12.72 -10.76 3.17
CA ASP A 141 -12.07 -9.83 4.08
C ASP A 141 -12.80 -8.47 4.07
N VAL A 142 -12.93 -7.86 5.25
CA VAL A 142 -13.56 -6.55 5.44
C VAL A 142 -12.81 -5.79 6.51
N PHE A 143 -12.47 -4.54 6.22
CA PHE A 143 -11.84 -3.68 7.21
C PHE A 143 -12.22 -2.21 7.02
N TYR A 144 -12.26 -1.50 8.14
CA TYR A 144 -12.49 -0.06 8.16
C TYR A 144 -11.17 0.68 7.99
N LEU A 145 -11.18 1.66 7.11
CA LEU A 145 -10.14 2.66 6.95
C LEU A 145 -10.52 3.89 7.76
N SER A 146 -9.58 4.36 8.56
CA SER A 146 -9.65 5.68 9.18
C SER A 146 -8.84 6.67 8.36
N ASN A 147 -9.35 7.87 8.15
CA ASN A 147 -8.60 8.92 7.49
C ASN A 147 -7.40 9.32 8.35
N VAL A 148 -6.18 9.16 7.83
CA VAL A 148 -4.94 9.46 8.54
C VAL A 148 -4.83 10.96 8.81
N HIS A 149 -5.25 11.78 7.85
CA HIS A 149 -5.16 13.23 7.98
C HIS A 149 -6.02 13.80 9.10
N SER A 150 -7.17 13.18 9.42
CA SER A 150 -7.99 13.54 10.58
C SER A 150 -7.24 13.49 11.92
N ARG A 151 -6.13 12.73 11.99
CA ARG A 151 -5.25 12.54 13.15
C ARG A 151 -3.89 13.19 12.99
N ALA A 152 -3.64 13.89 11.88
CA ALA A 152 -2.32 14.40 11.52
C ALA A 152 -1.67 15.25 12.63
N LYS A 153 -2.50 16.00 13.38
CA LYS A 153 -2.03 16.85 14.50
C LYS A 153 -1.36 16.07 15.62
N THR A 154 -1.68 14.79 15.81
CA THR A 154 -1.09 13.92 16.84
C THR A 154 0.01 13.02 16.28
N CYS A 155 0.27 13.07 14.97
CA CYS A 155 1.29 12.25 14.34
C CYS A 155 2.68 12.84 14.59
N PRO A 156 3.66 12.04 15.05
CA PRO A 156 5.04 12.49 15.07
C PRO A 156 5.52 12.77 13.63
N PRO A 157 6.47 13.71 13.44
CA PRO A 157 7.09 13.96 12.15
C PRO A 157 7.64 12.66 11.54
N ALA A 158 7.45 12.46 10.24
CA ALA A 158 8.06 11.35 9.53
C ALA A 158 9.59 11.52 9.55
N HIS A 159 10.31 10.49 10.00
CA HIS A 159 11.77 10.45 9.93
C HIS A 159 12.21 10.04 8.52
N GLU A 160 13.29 10.62 7.99
CA GLU A 160 13.82 10.21 6.69
C GLU A 160 14.31 8.75 6.71
N PRO A 161 14.29 8.03 5.57
CA PRO A 161 14.86 6.69 5.48
C PRO A 161 16.30 6.67 5.98
N LEU A 162 16.65 5.66 6.77
CA LEU A 162 18.02 5.43 7.24
C LEU A 162 18.98 4.94 6.14
N GLN A 163 18.45 4.63 4.95
CA GLN A 163 19.24 4.20 3.79
C GLN A 163 19.95 5.39 3.15
N PRO A 164 21.18 5.22 2.61
CA PRO A 164 21.91 6.31 1.97
C PRO A 164 21.08 6.90 0.82
N SER A 165 20.90 8.22 0.84
CA SER A 165 20.21 8.93 -0.23
C SER A 165 20.86 8.59 -1.57
N TYR A 166 20.13 7.96 -2.49
CA TYR A 166 20.50 7.95 -3.90
C TYR A 166 20.29 9.36 -4.46
N ARG A 167 21.17 10.30 -4.10
CA ARG A 167 21.22 11.59 -4.78
C ARG A 167 21.67 11.30 -6.20
N LEU A 168 20.74 11.35 -7.15
CA LEU A 168 21.08 11.50 -8.56
C LEU A 168 21.85 12.83 -8.69
N SER A 169 23.17 12.73 -8.72
CA SER A 169 24.05 13.83 -9.06
C SER A 169 23.77 14.21 -10.51
N THR A 170 22.92 15.21 -10.74
CA THR A 170 22.87 15.94 -12.01
C THR A 170 24.19 16.70 -12.18
N ARG A 171 25.24 15.99 -12.60
CA ARG A 171 26.36 16.61 -13.30
C ARG A 171 25.97 16.64 -14.77
N VAL A 172 25.46 17.79 -15.19
CA VAL A 172 25.42 18.16 -16.61
C VAL A 172 26.86 18.13 -17.10
N ILE A 173 27.19 17.14 -17.94
CA ILE A 173 28.45 17.14 -18.69
C ILE A 173 28.29 18.21 -19.76
N ALA A 174 28.81 19.41 -19.51
CA ALA A 174 29.04 20.37 -20.56
C ALA A 174 30.21 19.86 -21.42
N SER A 175 29.92 19.47 -22.65
CA SER A 175 30.91 19.15 -23.67
C SER A 175 31.67 20.40 -24.09
N SER A 176 32.99 20.35 -24.03
CA SER A 176 33.92 21.26 -24.71
C SER A 176 34.25 20.75 -26.10
#